data_AF-F9EM60-F1
#
_entry.id   AF-F9EM60-F1
#
_cell.length_a   1.000
_cell.length_b   1.000
_cell.length_c   1.000
_cell.angle_alpha   90.00
_cell.angle_beta   90.00
_cell.angle_gamma   90.00
#
_symmetry.space_group_name_H-M   'P 1'
#
loop_
_entity.id
_entity.type
_entity.pdbx_description
1 polymer ?
#
loop_
_entity_poly.entity_id
_entity_poly.type
_entity_poly.pdbx_seq_one_letter_code
_entity_poly.pdbx_strand_id
1 'polypeptide(L)'
;MGILTGIIRVIKAGIFSDLNNLSTYTILSDDYTDSYGLTEEEVIKSLKDYEMECEISNVKDWYDGYKFGDSEVYNPWSILNFLRFKELRAYWVDTSGNDLINDVLKKITKSTIESLERLFEGEGLKQNISGTSDLSKLLSEEELWELMLFSGYLTVEEKIDQDNYILRLPNKEVRTLYRKTFFEKYFGRGSKLLYLMEALTENKIPEYEERLQEILLTSVSYNDTKKGNEAFYHGLIMGMGLYLEGEYITKSNIESGLGRYDFVIEPKNKSKRAYIMEFKSTDSVEKLEEVSKEALKQIEDKKYDISLKQNGVKEITYMGIAFYGKQIKISYKSE
;
A
#
# COMPACT_ATOMS: atom_id res chain seq x y z
N MET A 1 26.80 11.75 -35.20
CA MET A 1 26.44 11.61 -33.78
C MET A 1 25.07 10.96 -33.75
N GLY A 2 24.92 9.80 -33.10
CA GLY A 2 23.62 9.15 -32.91
C GLY A 2 23.10 9.47 -31.52
N ILE A 3 21.82 9.79 -31.39
CA ILE A 3 21.17 10.04 -30.11
C ILE A 3 20.16 8.92 -29.90
N LEU A 4 20.16 8.35 -28.70
CA LEU A 4 19.18 7.37 -28.27
C LEU A 4 18.51 7.88 -27.00
N THR A 5 17.19 7.91 -27.01
CA THR A 5 16.37 8.31 -25.86
C THR A 5 15.51 7.14 -25.41
N GLY A 6 15.21 7.10 -24.12
CA GLY A 6 14.39 6.06 -23.51
C GLY A 6 14.22 6.31 -22.01
N ILE A 7 13.24 5.64 -21.42
CA ILE A 7 12.93 5.73 -19.98
C ILE A 7 14.02 5.00 -19.16
N ILE A 8 14.51 3.87 -19.69
CA ILE A 8 15.51 3.04 -19.03
C ILE A 8 16.82 3.15 -19.81
N ARG A 9 17.92 3.21 -19.09
CA ARG A 9 19.27 3.20 -19.65
C ARG A 9 19.51 1.91 -20.46
N VAL A 10 20.17 2.03 -21.61
CA VAL A 10 20.70 0.86 -22.32
C VAL A 10 21.84 0.26 -21.50
N ILE A 11 21.66 -0.99 -21.06
CA ILE A 11 22.61 -1.72 -20.23
C ILE A 11 23.94 -1.89 -21.00
N LYS A 12 25.06 -1.60 -20.32
CA LYS A 12 26.39 -2.01 -20.77
C LYS A 12 26.51 -3.53 -20.55
N ALA A 13 26.36 -4.32 -21.60
CA ALA A 13 26.65 -5.75 -21.50
C ALA A 13 28.17 -5.96 -21.36
N GLY A 14 28.59 -6.78 -20.40
CA GLY A 14 29.82 -7.59 -20.44
C GLY A 14 31.21 -6.93 -20.40
N ILE A 15 32.19 -7.73 -19.97
CA ILE A 15 33.64 -7.43 -19.94
C ILE A 15 34.30 -7.44 -21.35
N PHE A 16 33.50 -7.50 -22.42
CA PHE A 16 33.93 -7.67 -23.81
C PHE A 16 33.51 -6.47 -24.69
N SER A 17 33.77 -6.55 -26.00
CA SER A 17 33.61 -5.51 -27.03
C SER A 17 32.14 -5.14 -27.35
N ASP A 18 31.31 -5.05 -26.33
CA ASP A 18 29.94 -4.54 -26.43
C ASP A 18 29.95 -3.01 -26.41
N LEU A 19 28.77 -2.39 -26.58
CA LEU A 19 28.60 -0.95 -26.70
C LEU A 19 29.17 -0.20 -25.47
N ASN A 20 30.35 0.39 -25.63
CA ASN A 20 31.11 1.06 -24.56
C ASN A 20 31.31 2.55 -24.88
N ASN A 21 31.60 3.36 -23.86
CA ASN A 21 31.83 4.83 -23.94
C ASN A 21 30.62 5.69 -24.33
N LEU A 22 29.40 5.33 -23.90
CA LEU A 22 28.23 6.22 -23.99
C LEU A 22 28.26 7.30 -22.91
N SER A 23 28.09 8.57 -23.31
CA SER A 23 27.63 9.62 -22.41
C SER A 23 26.14 9.41 -22.13
N THR A 24 25.75 9.39 -20.86
CA THR A 24 24.36 9.20 -20.44
C THR A 24 23.93 10.45 -19.68
N TYR A 25 22.86 11.09 -20.13
CA TYR A 25 22.23 12.24 -19.48
C TYR A 25 20.84 11.82 -19.02
N THR A 26 20.63 11.84 -17.72
CA THR A 26 19.38 11.47 -17.07
C THR A 26 18.64 12.71 -16.59
N ILE A 27 17.40 12.53 -16.15
CA ILE A 27 16.61 13.57 -15.47
C ILE A 27 17.24 14.09 -14.16
N LEU A 28 18.28 13.41 -13.66
CA LEU A 28 19.07 13.81 -12.49
C LEU A 28 20.34 14.59 -12.86
N SER A 29 20.62 14.75 -14.15
CA SER A 29 21.79 15.47 -14.67
C SER A 29 21.50 16.97 -14.76
N ASP A 30 22.55 17.78 -14.62
CA ASP A 30 22.45 19.25 -14.75
C ASP A 30 22.48 19.71 -16.21
N ASP A 31 22.68 18.78 -17.16
CA ASP A 31 22.63 19.02 -18.59
C ASP A 31 21.21 18.76 -19.16
N TYR A 32 20.81 19.56 -20.16
CA TYR A 32 19.56 19.37 -20.92
C TYR A 32 18.27 19.41 -20.07
N THR A 33 18.31 20.11 -18.93
CA THR A 33 17.23 20.18 -17.94
C THR A 33 15.89 20.65 -18.52
N ASP A 34 15.93 21.55 -19.51
CA ASP A 34 14.76 22.09 -20.22
C ASP A 34 14.29 21.23 -21.41
N SER A 35 15.07 20.22 -21.80
CA SER A 35 14.88 19.50 -23.05
C SER A 35 13.99 18.25 -22.91
N TYR A 36 13.64 17.87 -21.68
CA TYR A 36 12.81 16.69 -21.37
C TYR A 36 11.29 16.99 -21.38
N GLY A 37 10.89 18.25 -21.53
CA GLY A 37 9.50 18.69 -21.52
C GLY A 37 9.29 19.98 -22.32
N LEU A 38 8.17 20.65 -22.07
CA LEU A 38 7.94 22.01 -22.56
C LEU A 38 8.19 23.01 -21.44
N THR A 39 8.87 24.10 -21.73
CA THR A 39 9.08 25.21 -20.79
C THR A 39 7.80 26.04 -20.62
N GLU A 40 7.71 26.81 -19.52
CA GLU A 40 6.57 27.72 -19.29
C GLU A 40 6.41 28.74 -20.44
N GLU A 41 7.52 29.23 -21.01
CA GLU A 41 7.51 30.13 -22.15
C GLU A 41 6.89 29.49 -23.40
N GLU A 42 7.27 28.24 -23.70
CA GLU A 42 6.71 27.48 -24.83
C GLU A 42 5.22 27.18 -24.63
N VAL A 43 4.80 26.87 -23.41
CA VAL A 43 3.39 26.62 -23.07
C VAL A 43 2.58 27.91 -23.19
N ILE A 44 3.04 29.03 -22.64
CA ILE A 44 2.37 30.34 -22.75
C ILE A 44 2.20 30.72 -24.22
N LYS A 45 3.27 30.57 -25.02
CA LYS A 45 3.21 30.85 -26.45
C LYS A 45 2.19 29.94 -27.16
N SER A 46 2.19 28.66 -26.85
CA SER A 46 1.25 27.71 -27.45
C SER A 46 -0.21 28.02 -27.06
N LEU A 47 -0.47 28.41 -25.81
CA LEU A 47 -1.82 28.83 -25.40
C LEU A 47 -2.27 30.10 -26.11
N LYS A 48 -1.36 31.04 -26.34
CA LYS A 48 -1.62 32.25 -27.12
C LYS A 48 -1.99 31.93 -28.56
N ASP A 49 -1.22 31.06 -29.22
CA ASP A 49 -1.46 30.67 -30.60
C ASP A 49 -2.83 29.98 -30.79
N TYR A 50 -3.39 29.41 -29.72
CA TYR A 50 -4.70 28.75 -29.69
C TYR A 50 -5.82 29.60 -29.06
N GLU A 51 -5.55 30.87 -28.73
CA GLU A 51 -6.50 31.81 -28.10
C GLU A 51 -7.00 31.35 -26.71
N MET A 52 -6.14 30.74 -25.90
CA MET A 52 -6.45 30.12 -24.60
C MET A 52 -5.57 30.66 -23.45
N GLU A 53 -5.03 31.87 -23.56
CA GLU A 53 -4.14 32.47 -22.54
C GLU A 53 -4.75 32.48 -21.13
N CYS A 54 -6.08 32.59 -21.00
CA CYS A 54 -6.77 32.60 -19.71
C CYS A 54 -6.67 31.26 -18.94
N GLU A 55 -6.34 30.17 -19.61
CA GLU A 55 -6.25 28.83 -19.00
C GLU A 55 -4.88 28.54 -18.38
N ILE A 56 -3.88 29.43 -18.49
CA ILE A 56 -2.51 29.17 -18.03
C ILE A 56 -2.44 28.70 -16.57
N SER A 57 -3.24 29.30 -15.68
CA SER A 57 -3.31 28.92 -14.27
C SER A 57 -3.78 27.47 -14.09
N ASN A 58 -4.80 27.06 -14.85
CA ASN A 58 -5.32 25.70 -14.80
C ASN A 58 -4.39 24.70 -15.46
N VAL A 59 -3.76 25.08 -16.59
CA VAL A 59 -2.76 24.27 -17.30
C VAL A 59 -1.55 24.02 -16.40
N LYS A 60 -1.13 25.02 -15.62
CA LYS A 60 -0.07 24.89 -14.62
C LYS A 60 -0.43 23.89 -13.52
N ASP A 61 -1.60 24.03 -12.91
CA ASP A 61 -2.09 23.07 -11.89
C ASP A 61 -2.16 21.62 -12.42
N TRP A 62 -2.56 21.45 -13.67
CA TRP A 62 -2.78 20.13 -14.25
C TRP A 62 -1.52 19.46 -14.78
N TYR A 63 -0.61 20.19 -15.45
CA TYR A 63 0.40 19.57 -16.31
C TYR A 63 1.85 20.03 -16.06
N ASP A 64 2.06 21.06 -15.25
CA ASP A 64 3.41 21.52 -14.85
C ASP A 64 4.01 20.61 -13.78
N GLY A 65 5.19 20.91 -13.27
CA GLY A 65 5.65 20.36 -12.00
C GLY A 65 6.71 19.28 -12.11
N TYR A 66 7.22 18.97 -13.31
CA TYR A 66 8.39 18.10 -13.46
C TYR A 66 9.66 18.92 -13.33
N LYS A 67 10.48 18.59 -12.34
CA LYS A 67 11.74 19.27 -12.04
C LYS A 67 12.91 18.42 -12.48
N PHE A 68 13.71 18.95 -13.40
CA PHE A 68 14.94 18.36 -13.90
C PHE A 68 16.05 19.38 -13.69
N GLY A 69 17.02 19.08 -12.83
CA GLY A 69 17.98 20.08 -12.37
C GLY A 69 17.29 21.37 -11.86
N ASP A 70 17.63 22.50 -12.49
CA ASP A 70 17.07 23.83 -12.17
C ASP A 70 15.85 24.22 -13.02
N SER A 71 15.42 23.35 -13.95
CA SER A 71 14.28 23.61 -14.83
C SER A 71 13.02 22.92 -14.32
N GLU A 72 11.89 23.62 -14.44
CA GLU A 72 10.55 23.06 -14.26
C GLU A 72 9.85 23.04 -15.63
N VAL A 73 9.33 21.88 -16.02
CA VAL A 73 8.78 21.64 -17.36
C VAL A 73 7.45 20.92 -17.30
N TYR A 74 6.67 21.11 -18.36
CA TYR A 74 5.37 20.49 -18.57
C TYR A 74 5.50 19.21 -19.38
N ASN A 75 4.60 18.26 -19.14
CA ASN A 75 4.49 17.06 -19.96
C ASN A 75 4.03 17.41 -21.40
N PRO A 76 4.83 17.15 -22.45
CA PRO A 76 4.47 17.55 -23.81
C PRO A 76 3.20 16.86 -24.32
N TRP A 77 2.99 15.59 -23.98
CA TRP A 77 1.82 14.84 -24.40
C TRP A 77 0.54 15.43 -23.82
N SER A 78 0.55 15.78 -22.54
CA SER A 78 -0.60 16.37 -21.86
C SER A 78 -0.94 17.75 -22.42
N ILE A 79 0.07 18.60 -22.66
CA ILE A 79 -0.14 19.92 -23.29
C ILE A 79 -0.70 19.79 -24.72
N LEU A 80 -0.11 18.94 -25.55
CA LEU A 80 -0.58 18.75 -26.93
C LEU A 80 -2.04 18.26 -26.98
N ASN A 81 -2.41 17.34 -26.09
CA ASN A 81 -3.78 16.86 -26.02
C ASN A 81 -4.73 17.91 -25.46
N PHE A 82 -4.31 18.69 -24.46
CA PHE A 82 -5.08 19.82 -23.96
C PHE A 82 -5.36 20.84 -25.06
N LEU A 83 -4.34 21.25 -25.83
CA LEU A 83 -4.51 22.19 -26.95
C LEU A 83 -5.46 21.65 -28.03
N ARG A 84 -5.42 20.34 -28.27
CA ARG A 84 -6.27 19.67 -29.26
C ARG A 84 -7.74 19.56 -28.82
N PHE A 85 -7.97 19.08 -27.60
CA PHE A 85 -9.31 18.74 -27.11
C PHE A 85 -9.96 19.87 -26.30
N LYS A 86 -9.16 20.84 -25.84
CA LYS A 86 -9.57 21.98 -25.02
C LYS A 86 -10.24 21.59 -23.70
N GLU A 87 -9.86 20.43 -23.16
CA GLU A 87 -10.41 19.85 -21.94
C GLU A 87 -9.27 19.56 -20.95
N LEU A 88 -9.42 19.99 -19.70
CA LEU A 88 -8.50 19.63 -18.63
C LEU A 88 -8.82 18.22 -18.13
N ARG A 89 -7.96 17.26 -18.41
CA ARG A 89 -8.11 15.88 -17.95
C ARG A 89 -6.77 15.16 -17.98
N ALA A 90 -6.74 13.97 -17.41
CA ALA A 90 -5.56 13.13 -17.41
C ALA A 90 -5.40 12.45 -18.79
N TYR A 91 -4.45 12.92 -19.60
CA TYR A 91 -4.13 12.45 -20.95
C TYR A 91 -3.00 11.44 -21.00
N TRP A 92 -2.09 11.52 -20.03
CA TRP A 92 -0.96 10.59 -19.93
C TRP A 92 -1.40 9.17 -19.58
N VAL A 93 -2.57 9.04 -18.94
CA VAL A 93 -3.19 7.80 -18.43
C VAL A 93 -3.51 6.76 -19.52
N ASP A 94 -3.74 7.20 -20.76
CA ASP A 94 -4.13 6.32 -21.87
C ASP A 94 -2.92 5.69 -22.60
N THR A 95 -1.71 5.84 -22.07
CA THR A 95 -0.49 5.27 -22.64
C THR A 95 0.01 4.07 -21.82
N SER A 96 0.60 3.09 -22.51
CA SER A 96 0.87 1.69 -22.12
C SER A 96 1.85 1.45 -20.95
N GLY A 97 2.05 2.40 -20.03
CA GLY A 97 2.97 2.29 -18.89
C GLY A 97 2.39 1.59 -17.64
N ASN A 98 1.08 1.36 -17.61
CA ASN A 98 0.39 0.83 -16.42
C ASN A 98 0.75 -0.63 -16.09
N ASP A 99 1.18 -1.44 -17.06
CA ASP A 99 1.43 -2.87 -16.85
C ASP A 99 2.68 -3.13 -16.00
N LEU A 100 3.78 -2.40 -16.26
CA LEU A 100 5.03 -2.55 -15.50
C LEU A 100 4.82 -2.19 -14.03
N ILE A 101 4.11 -1.10 -13.77
CA ILE A 101 3.78 -0.69 -12.40
C ILE A 101 2.83 -1.69 -11.76
N ASN A 102 1.78 -2.14 -12.45
CA ASN A 102 0.90 -3.18 -11.91
C ASN A 102 1.67 -4.46 -11.54
N ASP A 103 2.73 -4.82 -12.27
CA ASP A 103 3.57 -5.98 -11.97
C ASP A 103 4.51 -5.74 -10.77
N VAL A 104 5.10 -4.55 -10.63
CA VAL A 104 5.89 -4.20 -9.44
C VAL A 104 5.01 -4.12 -8.20
N LEU A 105 3.79 -3.62 -8.36
CA LEU A 105 2.82 -3.49 -7.28
C LEU A 105 2.27 -4.85 -6.77
N LYS A 106 2.62 -5.98 -7.40
CA LYS A 106 2.36 -7.32 -6.84
C LYS A 106 3.30 -7.68 -5.68
N LYS A 107 4.42 -6.96 -5.53
CA LYS A 107 5.47 -7.22 -4.53
C LYS A 107 5.48 -6.17 -3.39
N ILE A 108 4.40 -5.40 -3.24
CA ILE A 108 4.30 -4.32 -2.24
C ILE A 108 4.46 -4.86 -0.82
N THR A 109 5.29 -4.17 -0.05
CA THR A 109 5.42 -4.32 1.40
C THR A 109 4.60 -3.25 2.12
N LYS A 110 4.38 -3.42 3.43
CA LYS A 110 3.77 -2.41 4.30
C LYS A 110 4.46 -1.04 4.20
N SER A 111 5.80 -1.02 4.19
CA SER A 111 6.61 0.22 4.06
C SER A 111 6.30 0.97 2.77
N THR A 112 6.09 0.25 1.67
CA THR A 112 5.70 0.85 0.39
C THR A 112 4.30 1.46 0.49
N ILE A 113 3.34 0.79 1.13
CA ILE A 113 1.97 1.33 1.30
C ILE A 113 1.99 2.63 2.11
N GLU A 114 2.69 2.65 3.24
CA GLU A 114 2.82 3.84 4.09
C GLU A 114 3.51 4.99 3.33
N SER A 115 4.55 4.68 2.55
CA SER A 115 5.23 5.65 1.68
C SER A 115 4.30 6.21 0.60
N LEU A 116 3.47 5.33 0.01
CA LEU A 116 2.49 5.72 -1.00
C LEU A 116 1.40 6.63 -0.41
N GLU A 117 0.98 6.41 0.83
CA GLU A 117 0.02 7.26 1.54
C GLU A 117 0.60 8.65 1.81
N ARG A 118 1.82 8.71 2.33
CA ARG A 118 2.54 9.98 2.58
C ARG A 118 2.74 10.82 1.32
N LEU A 119 3.04 10.16 0.19
CA LEU A 119 3.11 10.83 -1.12
C LEU A 119 1.77 11.44 -1.54
N PHE A 120 0.65 10.77 -1.24
CA PHE A 120 -0.68 11.25 -1.60
C PHE A 120 -1.13 12.46 -0.78
N GLU A 121 -0.74 12.50 0.50
CA GLU A 121 -0.95 13.61 1.43
C GLU A 121 0.04 14.77 1.20
N GLY A 122 1.08 14.56 0.39
CA GLY A 122 2.04 15.59 -0.01
C GLY A 122 3.21 15.79 0.97
N GLU A 123 3.51 14.80 1.81
CA GLU A 123 4.57 14.89 2.83
C GLU A 123 6.00 14.74 2.27
N GLY A 124 6.15 14.48 0.97
CA GLY A 124 7.42 14.18 0.34
C GLY A 124 7.99 12.81 0.76
N LEU A 125 8.73 12.17 -0.14
CA LEU A 125 9.32 10.86 0.10
C LEU A 125 10.84 10.91 -0.07
N LYS A 126 11.57 10.73 1.04
CA LYS A 126 13.04 10.64 1.01
C LYS A 126 13.47 9.27 0.49
N GLN A 127 14.22 9.24 -0.62
CA GLN A 127 14.74 8.02 -1.23
C GLN A 127 16.19 8.17 -1.66
N ASN A 128 16.90 7.04 -1.68
CA ASN A 128 18.19 6.92 -2.33
C ASN A 128 17.98 6.50 -3.79
N ILE A 129 18.46 7.29 -4.74
CA ILE A 129 18.30 7.05 -6.17
C ILE A 129 19.68 7.03 -6.81
N SER A 130 20.14 5.83 -7.18
CA SER A 130 21.47 5.67 -7.78
C SER A 130 21.56 6.21 -9.21
N GLY A 131 20.44 6.26 -9.93
CA GLY A 131 20.37 6.64 -11.35
C GLY A 131 21.06 5.65 -12.29
N THR A 132 21.45 4.47 -11.78
CA THR A 132 22.23 3.46 -12.52
C THR A 132 21.59 2.07 -12.51
N SER A 133 20.42 1.92 -11.90
CA SER A 133 19.78 0.63 -11.67
C SER A 133 19.31 -0.04 -12.97
N ASP A 134 19.39 -1.38 -13.03
CA ASP A 134 18.79 -2.16 -14.12
C ASP A 134 17.30 -2.37 -13.86
N LEU A 135 16.51 -1.37 -14.26
CA LEU A 135 15.05 -1.37 -14.07
C LEU A 135 14.32 -2.47 -14.87
N SER A 136 15.02 -3.26 -15.71
CA SER A 136 14.42 -4.43 -16.39
C SER A 136 14.20 -5.63 -15.46
N LYS A 137 14.88 -5.64 -14.30
CA LYS A 137 14.75 -6.68 -13.27
C LYS A 137 14.47 -6.00 -11.94
N LEU A 138 13.21 -5.69 -11.68
CA LEU A 138 12.80 -5.12 -10.39
C LEU A 138 12.93 -6.16 -9.27
N LEU A 139 13.98 -5.99 -8.46
CA LEU A 139 14.44 -6.88 -7.42
C LEU A 139 14.33 -6.26 -6.01
N SER A 140 14.18 -4.94 -5.88
CA SER A 140 14.13 -4.22 -4.60
C SER A 140 13.12 -3.06 -4.55
N GLU A 141 12.86 -2.54 -3.34
CA GLU A 141 12.00 -1.37 -3.09
C GLU A 141 12.64 -0.05 -3.59
N GLU A 142 13.96 0.07 -3.54
CA GLU A 142 14.69 1.24 -4.07
C GLU A 142 14.52 1.38 -5.59
N GLU A 143 14.62 0.27 -6.31
CA GLU A 143 14.40 0.22 -7.76
C GLU A 143 12.96 0.57 -8.16
N LEU A 144 11.98 0.34 -7.28
CA LEU A 144 10.59 0.77 -7.51
C LEU A 144 10.50 2.30 -7.54
N TRP A 145 11.09 2.97 -6.55
CA TRP A 145 11.04 4.44 -6.47
C TRP A 145 11.83 5.09 -7.60
N GLU A 146 12.97 4.51 -7.96
CA GLU A 146 13.74 4.92 -9.14
C GLU A 146 12.90 4.74 -10.42
N LEU A 147 12.25 3.58 -10.61
CA LEU A 147 11.36 3.38 -11.75
C LEU A 147 10.23 4.42 -11.78
N MET A 148 9.56 4.67 -10.65
CA MET A 148 8.47 5.64 -10.57
C MET A 148 8.92 7.06 -10.93
N LEU A 149 10.13 7.46 -10.52
CA LEU A 149 10.73 8.74 -10.88
C LEU A 149 11.05 8.81 -12.38
N PHE A 150 11.80 7.85 -12.91
CA PHE A 150 12.22 7.85 -14.32
C PHE A 150 11.06 7.67 -15.30
N SER A 151 9.97 7.03 -14.88
CA SER A 151 8.75 6.89 -15.68
C SER A 151 7.79 8.08 -15.54
N GLY A 152 8.09 9.09 -14.71
CA GLY A 152 7.31 10.32 -14.59
C GLY A 152 6.11 10.23 -13.64
N TYR A 153 6.00 9.20 -12.81
CA TYR A 153 5.01 9.17 -11.71
C TYR A 153 5.43 10.02 -10.53
N LEU A 154 6.74 10.27 -10.38
CA LEU A 154 7.32 11.14 -9.38
C LEU A 154 8.23 12.18 -10.04
N THR A 155 8.51 13.24 -9.30
CA THR A 155 9.51 14.26 -9.63
C THR A 155 10.38 14.52 -8.42
N VAL A 156 11.57 15.09 -8.64
CA VAL A 156 12.42 15.60 -7.56
C VAL A 156 11.79 16.88 -7.02
N GLU A 157 11.64 16.96 -5.70
CA GLU A 157 11.36 18.21 -4.98
C GLU A 157 12.68 18.88 -4.59
N GLU A 158 13.53 18.11 -3.92
CA GLU A 158 14.82 18.56 -3.38
C GLU A 158 15.90 17.49 -3.54
N LYS A 159 17.11 17.90 -3.90
CA LYS A 159 18.31 17.07 -3.85
C LYS A 159 19.04 17.35 -2.53
N ILE A 160 19.08 16.36 -1.64
CA ILE A 160 19.68 16.50 -0.30
C ILE A 160 21.20 16.37 -0.40
N ASP A 161 21.65 15.34 -1.13
CA ASP A 161 23.07 15.08 -1.38
C ASP A 161 23.25 14.38 -2.74
N GLN A 162 24.37 13.69 -2.95
CA GLN A 162 24.69 13.08 -4.23
C GLN A 162 23.65 12.05 -4.70
N ASP A 163 23.15 11.22 -3.78
CA ASP A 163 22.28 10.09 -4.12
C ASP A 163 20.92 10.15 -3.38
N ASN A 164 20.74 11.06 -2.42
CA ASN A 164 19.49 11.19 -1.66
C ASN A 164 18.62 12.36 -2.14
N TYR A 165 17.35 12.06 -2.38
CA TYR A 165 16.37 12.98 -2.94
C TYR A 165 15.07 12.96 -2.12
N ILE A 166 14.36 14.09 -2.10
CA ILE A 166 12.95 14.17 -1.70
C ILE A 166 12.13 14.13 -2.99
N LEU A 167 11.24 13.15 -3.09
CA LEU A 167 10.36 12.94 -4.23
C LEU A 167 8.93 13.37 -3.90
N ARG A 168 8.22 13.89 -4.91
CA ARG A 168 6.82 14.28 -4.82
C ARG A 168 6.03 13.88 -6.06
N LEU A 169 4.70 13.95 -5.97
CA LEU A 169 3.84 13.91 -7.16
C LEU A 169 3.99 15.25 -7.93
N PRO A 170 4.16 15.23 -9.26
CA PRO A 170 4.46 16.44 -10.02
C PRO A 170 3.26 17.38 -10.10
N ASN A 171 2.06 16.85 -10.38
CA ASN A 171 0.87 17.63 -10.63
C ASN A 171 -0.44 16.86 -10.40
N LYS A 172 -1.53 17.56 -10.64
CA LYS A 172 -2.89 17.04 -10.48
C LYS A 172 -3.25 15.92 -11.44
N GLU A 173 -2.71 15.91 -12.65
CA GLU A 173 -2.89 14.81 -13.59
C GLU A 173 -2.37 13.50 -12.98
N VAL A 174 -1.11 13.50 -12.55
CA VAL A 174 -0.48 12.33 -11.94
C VAL A 174 -1.13 11.99 -10.61
N ARG A 175 -1.51 12.97 -9.78
CA ARG A 175 -2.24 12.72 -8.53
C ARG A 175 -3.59 12.05 -8.75
N THR A 176 -4.31 12.44 -9.81
CA THR A 176 -5.59 11.82 -10.17
C THR A 176 -5.40 10.38 -10.61
N LEU A 177 -4.38 10.11 -11.43
CA LEU A 177 -3.98 8.75 -11.80
C LEU A 177 -3.62 7.92 -10.57
N TYR A 178 -2.81 8.51 -9.69
CA TYR A 178 -2.37 7.87 -8.46
C TYR A 178 -3.55 7.43 -7.60
N ARG A 179 -4.53 8.33 -7.42
CA ARG A 179 -5.76 8.04 -6.68
C ARG A 179 -6.54 6.88 -7.30
N LYS A 180 -6.77 6.93 -8.62
CA LYS A 180 -7.59 5.93 -9.33
C LYS A 180 -6.94 4.55 -9.40
N THR A 181 -5.62 4.50 -9.60
CA THR A 181 -4.90 3.25 -9.85
C THR A 181 -4.36 2.61 -8.57
N PHE A 182 -3.87 3.41 -7.63
CA PHE A 182 -3.18 2.93 -6.44
C PHE A 182 -4.07 3.08 -5.21
N PHE A 183 -4.59 4.29 -4.96
CA PHE A 183 -5.38 4.55 -3.76
C PHE A 183 -6.66 3.70 -3.74
N GLU A 184 -7.46 3.74 -4.81
CA GLU A 184 -8.72 2.97 -4.86
C GLU A 184 -8.50 1.45 -4.90
N LYS A 185 -7.44 0.96 -5.56
CA LYS A 185 -7.16 -0.47 -5.71
C LYS A 185 -6.64 -1.10 -4.42
N TYR A 186 -5.73 -0.41 -3.72
CA TYR A 186 -5.09 -0.94 -2.52
C TYR A 186 -5.81 -0.50 -1.24
N PHE A 187 -6.26 0.76 -1.17
CA PHE A 187 -6.91 1.33 0.02
C PHE A 187 -8.44 1.28 -0.03
N GLY A 188 -9.04 1.16 -1.22
CA GLY A 188 -10.51 1.16 -1.37
C GLY A 188 -11.21 -0.18 -1.10
N ARG A 189 -10.53 -1.33 -1.25
CA ARG A 189 -11.15 -2.67 -1.07
C ARG A 189 -10.28 -3.74 -0.39
N GLY A 190 -8.94 -3.65 -0.43
CA GLY A 190 -8.03 -4.70 0.07
C GLY A 190 -7.33 -4.40 1.39
N SER A 191 -7.28 -3.14 1.82
CA SER A 191 -6.48 -2.69 2.97
C SER A 191 -7.07 -3.04 4.33
N LYS A 192 -8.41 -3.07 4.48
CA LYS A 192 -9.05 -3.33 5.78
C LYS A 192 -8.67 -4.70 6.36
N LEU A 193 -8.67 -5.73 5.51
CA LEU A 193 -8.27 -7.08 5.91
C LEU A 193 -6.76 -7.15 6.20
N LEU A 194 -5.93 -6.53 5.37
CA LEU A 194 -4.49 -6.43 5.59
C LEU A 194 -4.20 -5.79 6.96
N TYR A 195 -4.69 -4.58 7.21
CA TYR A 195 -4.43 -3.87 8.46
C TYR A 195 -5.03 -4.57 9.69
N LEU A 196 -6.19 -5.22 9.54
CA LEU A 196 -6.74 -6.06 10.60
C LEU A 196 -5.77 -7.21 10.94
N MET A 197 -5.30 -7.96 9.93
CA MET A 197 -4.40 -9.10 10.15
C MET A 197 -3.00 -8.67 10.63
N GLU A 198 -2.54 -7.49 10.25
CA GLU A 198 -1.31 -6.88 10.79
C GLU A 198 -1.46 -6.55 12.27
N ALA A 199 -2.53 -5.86 12.67
CA ALA A 199 -2.79 -5.55 14.07
C ALA A 199 -2.83 -6.82 14.94
N LEU A 200 -3.37 -7.91 14.39
CA LEU A 200 -3.34 -9.22 15.04
C LEU A 200 -1.91 -9.73 15.21
N THR A 201 -1.16 -9.87 14.12
CA THR A 201 0.19 -10.48 14.11
C THR A 201 1.25 -9.65 14.85
N GLU A 202 1.07 -8.33 14.95
CA GLU A 202 1.87 -7.42 15.78
C GLU A 202 1.41 -7.38 17.26
N ASN A 203 0.39 -8.17 17.62
CA ASN A 203 -0.20 -8.24 18.97
C ASN A 203 -0.77 -6.89 19.48
N LYS A 204 -1.18 -6.00 18.56
CA LYS A 204 -1.84 -4.73 18.84
C LYS A 204 -3.35 -4.94 19.00
N ILE A 205 -3.74 -5.66 20.05
CA ILE A 205 -5.13 -6.10 20.25
C ILE A 205 -6.17 -4.96 20.29
N PRO A 206 -5.89 -3.78 20.89
CA PRO A 206 -6.83 -2.65 20.83
C PRO A 206 -7.08 -2.15 19.39
N GLU A 207 -6.06 -2.13 18.55
CA GLU A 207 -6.18 -1.75 17.14
C GLU A 207 -6.94 -2.83 16.35
N TYR A 208 -6.69 -4.11 16.65
CA TYR A 208 -7.44 -5.22 16.08
C TYR A 208 -8.95 -5.14 16.41
N GLU A 209 -9.30 -4.79 17.66
CA GLU A 209 -10.68 -4.57 18.10
C GLU A 209 -11.35 -3.46 17.27
N GLU A 210 -10.72 -2.30 17.16
CA GLU A 210 -11.26 -1.16 16.41
C GLU A 210 -11.49 -1.51 14.93
N ARG A 211 -10.51 -2.12 14.27
CA ARG A 211 -10.57 -2.50 12.85
C ARG A 211 -11.61 -3.57 12.59
N LEU A 212 -11.72 -4.58 13.46
CA LEU A 212 -12.73 -5.62 13.31
C LEU A 212 -14.14 -5.03 13.44
N GLN A 213 -14.34 -4.12 14.39
CA GLN A 213 -15.60 -3.40 14.55
C GLN A 213 -15.94 -2.56 13.31
N GLU A 214 -14.97 -1.87 12.72
CA GLU A 214 -15.17 -1.09 11.50
C GLU A 214 -15.64 -1.96 10.33
N ILE A 215 -15.06 -3.16 10.18
CA ILE A 215 -15.47 -4.11 9.15
C ILE A 215 -16.91 -4.60 9.38
N LEU A 216 -17.27 -4.95 10.63
CA LEU A 216 -18.64 -5.34 10.97
C LEU A 216 -19.65 -4.21 10.70
N LEU A 217 -19.29 -2.96 11.00
CA LEU A 217 -20.13 -1.80 10.75
C LEU A 217 -20.40 -1.60 9.26
N THR A 218 -19.37 -1.70 8.43
CA THR A 218 -19.41 -1.33 7.01
C THR A 218 -19.81 -2.46 6.06
N SER A 219 -19.56 -3.73 6.43
CA SER A 219 -19.61 -4.85 5.48
C SER A 219 -20.61 -5.96 5.84
N VAL A 220 -21.15 -5.96 7.06
CA VAL A 220 -22.07 -7.02 7.53
C VAL A 220 -23.50 -6.50 7.61
N SER A 221 -24.49 -7.32 7.23
CA SER A 221 -25.90 -6.96 7.40
C SER A 221 -26.36 -7.15 8.84
N TYR A 222 -27.23 -6.27 9.33
CA TYR A 222 -27.89 -6.47 10.63
C TYR A 222 -28.66 -7.82 10.69
N ASN A 223 -29.11 -8.34 9.54
CA ASN A 223 -29.78 -9.63 9.45
C ASN A 223 -28.86 -10.82 9.77
N ASP A 224 -27.56 -10.68 9.52
CA ASP A 224 -26.56 -11.73 9.75
C ASP A 224 -26.13 -11.77 11.23
N THR A 225 -26.15 -10.60 11.88
CA THR A 225 -25.78 -10.41 13.30
C THR A 225 -26.94 -10.59 14.27
N LYS A 226 -27.98 -11.35 13.91
CA LYS A 226 -29.12 -11.62 14.79
C LYS A 226 -28.67 -12.32 16.08
N LYS A 227 -29.44 -12.09 17.16
CA LYS A 227 -29.16 -12.58 18.53
C LYS A 227 -28.76 -14.05 18.53
N GLY A 228 -27.61 -14.37 19.11
CA GLY A 228 -27.12 -15.75 19.29
C GLY A 228 -26.34 -16.34 18.11
N ASN A 229 -26.02 -15.58 17.07
CA ASN A 229 -25.36 -16.12 15.88
C ASN A 229 -23.82 -16.15 15.98
N GLU A 230 -23.29 -16.86 16.99
CA GLU A 230 -21.84 -17.08 17.15
C GLU A 230 -21.21 -17.76 15.92
N ALA A 231 -21.96 -18.66 15.27
CA ALA A 231 -21.53 -19.34 14.06
C ALA A 231 -21.19 -18.38 12.90
N PHE A 232 -21.91 -17.26 12.77
CA PHE A 232 -21.59 -16.24 11.77
C PHE A 232 -20.25 -15.57 12.05
N TYR A 233 -20.04 -15.07 13.27
CA TYR A 233 -18.77 -14.40 13.62
C TYR A 233 -17.60 -15.36 13.52
N HIS A 234 -17.78 -16.60 13.97
CA HIS A 234 -16.80 -17.66 13.83
C HIS A 234 -16.44 -17.87 12.35
N GLY A 235 -17.43 -18.04 11.46
CA GLY A 235 -17.20 -18.23 10.03
C GLY A 235 -16.50 -17.04 9.36
N LEU A 236 -16.89 -15.82 9.73
CA LEU A 236 -16.27 -14.59 9.23
C LEU A 236 -14.81 -14.48 9.63
N ILE A 237 -14.49 -14.64 10.92
CA ILE A 237 -13.12 -14.55 11.44
C ILE A 237 -12.26 -15.69 10.90
N MET A 238 -12.82 -16.90 10.78
CA MET A 238 -12.13 -18.02 10.14
C MET A 238 -11.79 -17.71 8.68
N GLY A 239 -12.76 -17.19 7.91
CA GLY A 239 -12.54 -16.78 6.52
C GLY A 239 -11.49 -15.68 6.38
N MET A 240 -11.46 -14.71 7.30
CA MET A 240 -10.40 -13.70 7.38
C MET A 240 -9.05 -14.29 7.74
N GLY A 241 -9.00 -15.28 8.65
CA GLY A 241 -7.79 -15.96 9.07
C GLY A 241 -7.08 -16.71 7.94
N LEU A 242 -7.81 -17.13 6.89
CA LEU A 242 -7.21 -17.74 5.69
C LEU A 242 -6.18 -16.82 5.01
N TYR A 243 -6.30 -15.50 5.22
CA TYR A 243 -5.30 -14.52 4.79
C TYR A 243 -3.89 -14.84 5.30
N LEU A 244 -3.77 -15.49 6.46
CA LEU A 244 -2.51 -15.81 7.12
C LEU A 244 -1.94 -17.19 6.74
N GLU A 245 -2.60 -17.99 5.89
CA GLU A 245 -2.18 -19.38 5.58
C GLU A 245 -0.76 -19.50 5.03
N GLY A 246 -0.18 -18.43 4.48
CA GLY A 246 1.22 -18.40 4.04
C GLY A 246 2.21 -18.66 5.20
N GLU A 247 1.99 -18.02 6.34
CA GLU A 247 2.90 -18.05 7.50
C GLU A 247 2.33 -18.77 8.73
N TYR A 248 1.02 -18.96 8.76
CA TYR A 248 0.28 -19.55 9.88
C TYR A 248 -0.55 -20.75 9.41
N ILE A 249 -0.93 -21.56 10.38
CA ILE A 249 -1.85 -22.68 10.25
C ILE A 249 -3.09 -22.29 11.06
N THR A 250 -4.22 -22.13 10.38
CA THR A 250 -5.50 -21.80 11.02
C THR A 250 -6.30 -23.06 11.29
N LYS A 251 -6.79 -23.22 12.52
CA LYS A 251 -7.53 -24.39 12.97
C LYS A 251 -8.81 -23.94 13.69
N SER A 252 -9.93 -24.56 13.39
CA SER A 252 -11.22 -24.28 14.02
C SER A 252 -11.79 -25.54 14.65
N ASN A 253 -12.45 -25.42 15.82
CA ASN A 253 -13.19 -26.49 16.47
C ASN A 253 -12.36 -27.78 16.69
N ILE A 254 -11.10 -27.65 17.11
CA ILE A 254 -10.23 -28.80 17.42
C ILE A 254 -10.13 -29.00 18.93
N GLU A 255 -10.15 -30.25 19.35
CA GLU A 255 -9.98 -30.64 20.76
C GLU A 255 -8.58 -30.28 21.27
N SER A 256 -8.51 -29.60 22.41
CA SER A 256 -7.27 -29.23 23.10
C SER A 256 -7.52 -29.07 24.59
N GLY A 257 -6.56 -29.50 25.41
CA GLY A 257 -6.68 -29.44 26.87
C GLY A 257 -7.92 -30.20 27.38
N LEU A 258 -8.83 -29.49 28.04
CA LEU A 258 -10.07 -30.02 28.64
C LEU A 258 -11.33 -29.67 27.84
N GLY A 259 -11.19 -29.28 26.57
CA GLY A 259 -12.32 -28.91 25.72
C GLY A 259 -11.94 -28.70 24.26
N ARG A 260 -12.60 -27.73 23.61
CA ARG A 260 -12.43 -27.40 22.20
C ARG A 260 -12.43 -25.88 22.07
N TYR A 261 -11.35 -25.33 21.52
CA TYR A 261 -11.31 -23.90 21.19
C TYR A 261 -12.14 -23.62 19.93
N ASP A 262 -12.65 -22.40 19.80
CA ASP A 262 -13.32 -21.98 18.58
C ASP A 262 -12.32 -21.81 17.43
N PHE A 263 -11.27 -21.02 17.64
CA PHE A 263 -10.30 -20.73 16.58
C PHE A 263 -8.88 -20.55 17.10
N VAL A 264 -7.91 -21.08 16.36
CA VAL A 264 -6.47 -20.97 16.65
C VAL A 264 -5.72 -20.57 15.39
N ILE A 265 -4.78 -19.66 15.57
CA ILE A 265 -3.81 -19.23 14.56
C ILE A 265 -2.42 -19.63 15.06
N GLU A 266 -1.90 -20.72 14.53
CA GLU A 266 -0.62 -21.31 14.93
C GLU A 266 0.47 -20.94 13.91
N PRO A 267 1.58 -20.29 14.31
CA PRO A 267 2.62 -19.93 13.35
C PRO A 267 3.37 -21.17 12.85
N LYS A 268 3.76 -21.16 11.57
CA LYS A 268 4.67 -22.15 11.00
C LYS A 268 6.08 -21.97 11.57
N ASN A 269 6.54 -20.72 11.67
CA ASN A 269 7.75 -20.38 12.41
C ASN A 269 7.43 -20.25 13.91
N LYS A 270 7.87 -21.22 14.72
CA LYS A 270 7.58 -21.29 16.16
C LYS A 270 8.21 -20.16 17.00
N SER A 271 9.04 -19.30 16.42
CA SER A 271 9.49 -18.06 17.05
C SER A 271 8.45 -16.94 17.01
N LYS A 272 7.42 -17.05 16.15
CA LYS A 272 6.30 -16.10 16.09
C LYS A 272 5.24 -16.48 17.14
N ARG A 273 4.34 -15.54 17.41
CA ARG A 273 3.25 -15.65 18.39
C ARG A 273 2.06 -16.43 17.82
N ALA A 274 1.41 -17.26 18.64
CA ALA A 274 0.13 -17.88 18.33
C ALA A 274 -1.04 -17.16 19.00
N TYR A 275 -2.24 -17.37 18.47
CA TYR A 275 -3.47 -16.78 18.99
C TYR A 275 -4.50 -17.88 19.23
N ILE A 276 -5.15 -17.84 20.40
CA ILE A 276 -6.30 -18.68 20.73
C ILE A 276 -7.49 -17.74 20.93
N MET A 277 -8.58 -17.99 20.20
CA MET A 277 -9.78 -17.17 20.24
C MET A 277 -10.97 -18.00 20.70
N GLU A 278 -11.78 -17.41 21.57
CA GLU A 278 -13.09 -17.91 22.01
C GLU A 278 -14.13 -16.81 21.75
N PHE A 279 -15.23 -17.17 21.11
CA PHE A 279 -16.27 -16.24 20.68
C PHE A 279 -17.51 -16.38 21.57
N LYS A 280 -18.11 -15.26 21.96
CA LYS A 280 -19.39 -15.21 22.67
C LYS A 280 -20.30 -14.14 22.13
N SER A 281 -21.60 -14.39 22.10
CA SER A 281 -22.60 -13.39 21.76
C SER A 281 -23.39 -12.97 23.00
N THR A 282 -23.73 -11.68 23.08
CA THR A 282 -24.54 -11.13 24.18
C THR A 282 -25.76 -10.39 23.64
N ASP A 283 -26.68 -10.06 24.54
CA ASP A 283 -27.93 -9.36 24.22
C ASP A 283 -27.99 -7.91 24.68
N SER A 284 -26.88 -7.39 25.21
CA SER A 284 -26.77 -6.02 25.69
C SER A 284 -25.32 -5.53 25.53
N VAL A 285 -25.17 -4.26 25.13
CA VAL A 285 -23.87 -3.60 24.97
C VAL A 285 -23.14 -3.56 26.30
N GLU A 286 -23.87 -3.34 27.39
CA GLU A 286 -23.34 -3.19 28.74
C GLU A 286 -22.66 -4.48 29.24
N LYS A 287 -23.04 -5.63 28.70
CA LYS A 287 -22.48 -6.95 29.04
C LYS A 287 -21.26 -7.34 28.22
N LEU A 288 -20.90 -6.59 27.16
CA LEU A 288 -19.79 -6.96 26.26
C LEU A 288 -18.48 -7.18 27.01
N GLU A 289 -18.15 -6.28 27.93
CA GLU A 289 -16.94 -6.35 28.75
C GLU A 289 -16.92 -7.62 29.61
N GLU A 290 -18.01 -7.88 30.34
CA GLU A 290 -18.14 -9.07 31.19
C GLU A 290 -18.02 -10.36 30.39
N VAL A 291 -18.77 -10.47 29.29
CA VAL A 291 -18.81 -11.66 28.43
C VAL A 291 -17.47 -11.90 27.73
N SER A 292 -16.73 -10.85 27.37
CA SER A 292 -15.39 -11.00 26.80
C SER A 292 -14.40 -11.59 27.82
N LYS A 293 -14.53 -11.22 29.10
CA LYS A 293 -13.72 -11.77 30.20
C LYS A 293 -14.10 -13.22 30.50
N GLU A 294 -15.37 -13.57 30.43
CA GLU A 294 -15.83 -14.95 30.56
C GLU A 294 -15.23 -15.84 29.46
N ALA A 295 -15.25 -15.38 28.21
CA ALA A 295 -14.63 -16.06 27.09
C ALA A 295 -13.11 -16.25 27.29
N LEU A 296 -12.41 -15.20 27.75
CA LEU A 296 -10.98 -15.27 28.06
C LEU A 296 -10.70 -16.30 29.17
N LYS A 297 -11.49 -16.26 30.25
CA LYS A 297 -11.37 -17.20 31.37
C LYS A 297 -11.64 -18.64 30.93
N GLN A 298 -12.57 -18.86 30.00
CA GLN A 298 -12.83 -20.19 29.44
C GLN A 298 -11.58 -20.78 28.77
N ILE A 299 -10.81 -19.97 28.04
CA ILE A 299 -9.55 -20.41 27.40
C ILE A 299 -8.56 -20.89 28.47
N GLU A 300 -8.41 -20.13 29.55
CA GLU A 300 -7.50 -20.45 30.66
C GLU A 300 -7.93 -21.73 31.41
N ASP A 301 -9.19 -21.78 31.82
CA ASP A 301 -9.74 -22.90 32.60
C ASP A 301 -9.67 -24.22 31.83
N LYS A 302 -9.83 -24.15 30.50
CA LYS A 302 -9.78 -25.32 29.62
C LYS A 302 -8.38 -25.65 29.12
N LYS A 303 -7.37 -24.82 29.39
CA LYS A 303 -5.96 -25.04 29.03
C LYS A 303 -5.77 -25.33 27.54
N TYR A 304 -6.40 -24.53 26.68
CA TYR A 304 -6.37 -24.72 25.22
C TYR A 304 -4.96 -24.59 24.61
N ASP A 305 -4.05 -23.96 25.33
CA ASP A 305 -2.65 -23.70 24.98
C ASP A 305 -1.74 -24.94 25.03
N ILE A 306 -2.14 -26.02 25.70
CA ILE A 306 -1.30 -27.21 25.89
C ILE A 306 -0.78 -27.77 24.56
N SER A 307 -1.64 -27.88 23.54
CA SER A 307 -1.27 -28.39 22.22
C SER A 307 -0.27 -27.49 21.50
N LEU A 308 -0.40 -26.17 21.62
CA LEU A 308 0.52 -25.20 21.04
C LEU A 308 1.89 -25.24 21.73
N LYS A 309 1.92 -25.34 23.06
CA LYS A 309 3.15 -25.50 23.85
C LYS A 309 3.87 -26.81 23.49
N GLN A 310 3.14 -27.90 23.29
CA GLN A 310 3.71 -29.17 22.80
C GLN A 310 4.30 -29.06 21.38
N ASN A 311 3.70 -28.23 20.52
CA ASN A 311 4.21 -27.94 19.18
C ASN A 311 5.38 -26.94 19.16
N GLY A 312 5.90 -26.55 20.33
CA GLY A 312 7.08 -25.70 20.46
C GLY A 312 6.83 -24.19 20.31
N VAL A 313 5.56 -23.75 20.31
CA VAL A 313 5.22 -22.33 20.31
C VAL A 313 5.55 -21.74 21.69
N LYS A 314 6.28 -20.62 21.71
CA LYS A 314 6.73 -19.97 22.94
C LYS A 314 5.81 -18.85 23.42
N GLU A 315 5.28 -18.07 22.48
CA GLU A 315 4.45 -16.90 22.77
C GLU A 315 3.02 -17.16 22.33
N ILE A 316 2.06 -16.97 23.24
CA ILE A 316 0.65 -17.23 22.97
C ILE A 316 -0.21 -16.10 23.52
N THR A 317 -1.13 -15.58 22.70
CA THR A 317 -2.14 -14.62 23.14
C THR A 317 -3.51 -15.29 23.18
N TYR A 318 -4.17 -15.21 24.33
CA TYR A 318 -5.56 -15.61 24.51
C TYR A 318 -6.46 -14.42 24.26
N MET A 319 -7.55 -14.64 23.52
CA MET A 319 -8.50 -13.60 23.14
C MET A 319 -9.93 -14.09 23.36
N GLY A 320 -10.61 -13.52 24.35
CA GLY A 320 -12.05 -13.67 24.53
C GLY A 320 -12.78 -12.54 23.81
N ILE A 321 -13.57 -12.86 22.80
CA ILE A 321 -14.26 -11.86 21.97
C ILE A 321 -15.77 -11.94 22.18
N ALA A 322 -16.36 -10.85 22.65
CA ALA A 322 -17.80 -10.70 22.80
C ALA A 322 -18.39 -9.88 21.66
N PHE A 323 -19.56 -10.29 21.16
CA PHE A 323 -20.29 -9.63 20.08
C PHE A 323 -21.71 -9.24 20.50
N TYR A 324 -22.11 -8.00 20.18
CA TYR A 324 -23.49 -7.52 20.24
C TYR A 324 -23.83 -6.83 18.93
N GLY A 325 -24.50 -7.55 18.03
CA GLY A 325 -24.76 -7.06 16.69
C GLY A 325 -23.45 -6.74 15.95
N LYS A 326 -23.19 -5.45 15.73
CA LYS A 326 -21.96 -4.98 15.07
C LYS A 326 -20.92 -4.41 16.04
N GLN A 327 -21.23 -4.37 17.33
CA GLN A 327 -20.32 -3.88 18.38
C GLN A 327 -19.59 -5.05 19.02
N ILE A 328 -18.33 -4.85 19.36
CA ILE A 328 -17.49 -5.92 19.92
C ILE A 328 -16.68 -5.45 21.13
N LYS A 329 -16.22 -6.43 21.90
CA LYS A 329 -15.21 -6.22 22.94
C LYS A 329 -14.26 -7.41 23.03
N ILE A 330 -12.97 -7.14 23.16
CA ILE A 330 -11.92 -8.14 23.27
C ILE A 330 -11.23 -7.99 24.63
N SER A 331 -11.29 -9.05 25.43
CA SER A 331 -10.41 -9.23 26.58
C SER A 331 -9.28 -10.16 26.17
N TYR A 332 -8.04 -9.80 26.49
CA TYR A 332 -6.87 -10.58 26.08
C TYR A 332 -5.82 -10.73 27.18
N LYS A 333 -5.01 -11.78 27.06
CA LYS A 333 -3.86 -12.06 27.91
C LYS A 333 -2.73 -12.62 27.05
N SER A 334 -1.52 -12.07 27.22
CA SER A 334 -0.31 -12.59 26.58
C SER A 334 0.47 -13.45 27.57
N GLU A 335 0.79 -14.68 27.19
CA GLU A 335 1.74 -15.57 27.88
C GLU A 335 3.08 -15.67 27.13
#